data_AF-A0A2M7P257-F1
#
_entry.id   AF-A0A2M7P257-F1
#
_cell.length_a   1.000
_cell.length_b   1.000
_cell.length_c   1.000
_cell.angle_alpha   90.00
_cell.angle_beta   90.00
_cell.angle_gamma   90.00
#
_symmetry.space_group_name_H-M   'P 1'
#
loop_
_entity.id
_entity.type
_entity.pdbx_description
1 polymer ?
#
loop_
_entity_poly.entity_id
_entity_poly.type
_entity_poly.pdbx_seq_one_letter_code
_entity_poly.pdbx_strand_id
1 'polypeptide(L)' 'MKRNRIMIMNRERRKEAGRVFLDLSKYLATTVAIGSLFAKDSIEWLPVISGGLLAVVLFAIGVKTIPPDKED' A
#
# COMPACT_ATOMS: atom_id res chain seq x y z
N MET A 1 3.79 17.42 29.54
CA MET A 1 4.87 16.87 28.65
C MET A 1 4.68 15.42 28.17
N LYS A 2 4.27 14.43 29.00
CA LYS A 2 4.15 13.02 28.56
C LYS A 2 3.08 12.76 27.48
N ARG A 3 1.90 13.41 27.54
CA ARG A 3 0.79 13.18 26.57
C ARG A 3 1.15 13.55 25.13
N ASN A 4 1.84 14.66 24.89
CA ASN A 4 2.26 15.05 23.53
C ASN A 4 3.20 14.02 22.90
N ARG A 5 4.13 13.45 23.67
CA ARG A 5 5.04 12.41 23.15
C ARG A 5 4.30 11.14 22.73
N ILE A 6 3.27 10.72 23.47
CA ILE A 6 2.46 9.54 23.12
C ILE A 6 1.67 9.78 21.83
N MET A 7 1.07 10.97 21.66
CA MET A 7 0.34 11.31 20.44
C MET A 7 1.25 11.36 19.21
N ILE A 8 2.43 11.95 19.33
CA ILE A 8 3.43 12.00 18.25
C ILE A 8 3.89 10.59 17.89
N MET A 9 4.21 9.76 18.88
CA MET A 9 4.63 8.38 18.66
C MET A 9 3.57 7.54 17.96
N ASN A 10 2.29 7.65 18.36
CA ASN A 10 1.20 6.94 17.69
C ASN A 10 1.00 7.43 16.24
N ARG A 11 1.20 8.73 15.99
CA ARG A 11 1.12 9.30 14.64
C ARG A 11 2.22 8.73 13.73
N GLU A 12 3.46 8.70 14.19
CA GLU A 12 4.58 8.15 13.42
C GLU A 12 4.38 6.65 13.14
N ARG A 13 3.93 5.87 14.12
CA ARG A 13 3.62 4.44 13.92
C ARG A 13 2.54 4.21 12.87
N ARG A 14 1.50 5.06 12.85
CA ARG A 14 0.46 5.00 11.81
C ARG A 14 1.00 5.39 10.44
N LYS A 15 1.87 6.40 10.37
CA LYS A 15 2.52 6.83 9.12
C LYS A 15 3.40 5.71 8.56
N GLU A 16 4.17 5.05 9.41
CA GLU A 16 5.01 3.90 9.04
C GLU A 16 4.18 2.71 8.57
N ALA A 17 3.14 2.32 9.32
CA ALA A 17 2.23 1.25 8.91
C ALA A 17 1.57 1.55 7.55
N GLY A 18 1.09 2.78 7.34
CA GLY A 18 0.51 3.20 6.07
C GLY A 18 1.50 3.14 4.90
N ARG A 19 2.77 3.53 5.13
CA ARG A 19 3.84 3.41 4.12
C ARG A 19 4.08 1.95 3.72
N VAL A 20 4.11 1.02 4.67
CA VAL A 20 4.25 -0.42 4.36
C VAL A 20 3.14 -0.90 3.42
N PHE A 21 1.89 -0.51 3.65
CA PHE A 21 0.80 -0.88 2.75
C PHE A 21 0.94 -0.29 1.34
N LEU A 22 1.43 0.96 1.22
CA LEU A 22 1.72 1.57 -0.07
C LEU A 22 2.85 0.86 -0.81
N ASP A 23 3.91 0.48 -0.10
CA ASP A 23 5.03 -0.26 -0.68
C ASP A 23 4.58 -1.65 -1.16
N LEU A 24 3.79 -2.37 -0.35
CA LEU A 24 3.21 -3.65 -0.73
C LEU A 24 2.31 -3.52 -1.97
N SER A 25 1.46 -2.49 -2.01
CA SER A 25 0.62 -2.21 -3.18
C SER A 25 1.46 -2.01 -4.44
N LYS A 26 2.50 -1.17 -4.37
CA LYS A 26 3.41 -0.90 -5.48
C LYS A 26 4.13 -2.16 -5.94
N TYR A 27 4.68 -2.95 -5.02
CA TYR A 27 5.41 -4.17 -5.39
C TYR A 27 4.50 -5.22 -5.99
N LEU A 28 3.28 -5.39 -5.47
CA LEU A 28 2.30 -6.31 -6.04
C LEU A 28 1.89 -5.86 -7.45
N ALA A 29 1.51 -4.60 -7.63
CA ALA A 29 1.15 -4.04 -8.94
C ALA A 29 2.30 -4.20 -9.96
N THR A 30 3.53 -3.90 -9.53
CA THR A 30 4.73 -4.05 -10.37
C THR A 30 4.96 -5.51 -10.74
N THR A 31 4.81 -6.43 -9.78
CA THR A 31 4.99 -7.88 -10.02
C THR A 31 3.97 -8.41 -11.01
N VAL A 32 2.70 -8.01 -10.87
CA VAL A 32 1.62 -8.40 -11.79
C VAL A 32 1.85 -7.82 -13.18
N ALA A 33 2.20 -6.54 -13.28
CA ALA A 33 2.43 -5.86 -14.55
C ALA A 33 3.66 -6.42 -15.29
N ILE A 34 4.76 -6.67 -14.58
CA ILE A 34 5.94 -7.28 -15.18
C ILE A 34 5.64 -8.75 -15.53
N GLY A 35 5.03 -9.50 -14.62
CA GLY A 35 4.69 -10.91 -14.83
C GLY A 35 3.81 -11.14 -16.07
N SER A 36 2.86 -10.24 -16.35
CA SER A 36 2.01 -10.34 -17.54
C SER A 36 2.78 -10.12 -18.85
N LEU A 37 3.88 -9.36 -18.84
CA LEU A 37 4.73 -9.16 -20.02
C LEU A 37 5.59 -10.38 -20.36
N PHE A 38 5.89 -11.23 -19.37
CA PHE A 38 6.70 -12.44 -19.55
C PHE A 38 5.86 -13.71 -19.75
N ALA A 39 4.54 -13.60 -19.82
CA ALA A 39 3.66 -14.72 -20.13
C ALA A 39 3.90 -15.18 -21.59
N LYS A 40 4.48 -16.37 -21.77
CA LYS A 40 4.92 -16.88 -23.08
C LYS A 40 3.79 -17.30 -24.02
N ASP A 41 2.68 -17.82 -23.47
CA ASP A 41 1.64 -18.47 -24.29
C ASP A 41 0.30 -17.73 -24.23
N SER A 42 -0.15 -17.39 -23.04
CA SER A 42 -1.35 -16.58 -22.83
C SER A 42 -1.33 -15.95 -21.45
N ILE A 43 -2.01 -14.81 -21.30
CA ILE A 43 -2.15 -14.16 -20.01
C ILE A 43 -3.27 -14.86 -19.23
N GLU A 44 -2.91 -15.44 -18.09
CA GLU A 44 -3.88 -15.88 -17.09
C GLU A 44 -4.52 -14.66 -16.43
N TRP A 45 -5.70 -14.27 -16.91
CA TRP A 45 -6.37 -13.04 -16.48
C TRP A 45 -6.83 -13.06 -15.03
N LEU A 46 -7.09 -14.24 -14.45
CA LEU A 46 -7.58 -14.35 -13.08
C LEU A 46 -6.53 -13.85 -12.05
N PRO A 47 -5.26 -14.28 -12.08
CA PRO A 47 -4.18 -13.69 -11.28
C PRO A 47 -3.98 -12.19 -11.52
N VAL A 48 -4.10 -11.72 -12.76
CA VAL A 48 -3.91 -10.30 -13.11
C VAL A 48 -5.00 -9.45 -12.46
N ILE A 49 -6.26 -9.84 -12.61
CA ILE A 49 -7.42 -9.12 -12.07
C ILE A 49 -7.39 -9.17 -10.54
N SER A 50 -7.21 -10.34 -9.94
CA SER A 50 -7.17 -10.49 -8.48
C SER A 50 -5.99 -9.76 -7.85
N GLY A 51 -4.80 -9.84 -8.45
CA GLY A 51 -3.62 -9.10 -8.02
C GLY A 51 -3.78 -7.58 -8.15
N GLY A 52 -4.38 -7.12 -9.25
CA GLY A 52 -4.73 -5.71 -9.45
C GLY A 52 -5.71 -5.18 -8.40
N LEU A 53 -6.80 -5.92 -8.13
CA LEU A 53 -7.77 -5.57 -7.10
C LEU A 53 -7.12 -5.52 -5.70
N LEU A 54 -6.29 -6.50 -5.36
CA LEU A 54 -5.57 -6.51 -4.09
C LEU A 54 -4.61 -5.32 -3.97
N ALA A 55 -3.91 -4.95 -5.03
CA ALA A 55 -3.04 -3.77 -5.04
C ALA A 55 -3.84 -2.48 -4.76
N VAL A 56 -5.04 -2.33 -5.35
CA VAL A 56 -5.93 -1.18 -5.09
C VAL A 56 -6.40 -1.17 -3.63
N VAL A 57 -6.76 -2.32 -3.07
CA VAL A 57 -7.18 -2.43 -1.66
C VAL A 57 -6.03 -2.02 -0.73
N LEU A 58 -4.82 -2.54 -0.96
CA LEU A 58 -3.64 -2.18 -0.17
C LEU A 58 -3.31 -0.68 -0.28
N PHE A 59 -3.44 -0.10 -1.47
CA PHE A 59 -3.26 1.35 -1.67
C PHE A 59 -4.27 2.15 -0.85
N ALA A 60 -5.56 1.80 -0.93
CA ALA A 60 -6.61 2.48 -0.18
C ALA A 60 -6.42 2.38 1.33
N ILE A 61 -5.99 1.22 1.84
CA ILE A 61 -5.65 1.03 3.25
C ILE A 61 -4.46 1.91 3.64
N GLY A 62 -3.39 1.93 2.82
CA GLY A 62 -2.21 2.74 3.06
C GLY A 62 -2.54 4.23 3.18
N VAL A 63 -3.26 4.77 2.19
CA VAL A 63 -3.68 6.19 2.18
C VAL A 63 -4.56 6.52 3.39
N LYS A 64 -5.55 5.67 3.74
CA LYS A 64 -6.42 5.91 4.90
C LYS A 64 -5.69 5.78 6.25
N THR A 65 -4.62 4.99 6.30
CA THR A 65 -3.86 4.75 7.53
C THR A 65 -2.95 5.93 7.85
N ILE A 66 -2.30 6.52 6.83
CA ILE A 66 -1.44 7.70 6.99
C ILE A 66 -2.29 8.87 7.49
N PRO A 67 -2.01 9.38 8.71
CA PRO A 67 -2.71 10.55 9.20
C PRO A 67 -2.34 11.75 8.32
N PRO A 68 -3.28 12.68 8.04
CA PRO A 68 -2.96 13.89 7.29
C PRO A 68 -1.79 14.62 7.95
N ASP A 69 -0.91 15.20 7.12
CA ASP A 69 0.04 16.17 7.63
C ASP A 69 -0.77 17.37 8.15
N LYS A 70 -0.57 17.71 9.42
CA LYS A 70 -1.23 18.86 10.02
C LYS A 70 -0.74 20.10 9.28
N GLU A 71 -1.56 20.67 8.42
CA GLU A 71 -1.56 22.12 8.25
C GLU A 71 -2.35 22.69 9.42
N ASP A 72 -1.64 22.92 10.53
CA ASP A 72 -1.99 23.80 11.66
C ASP A 72 -0.68 24.12 12.41
#